data_AF-A0AAQ4DTS7-F1
#
_entry.id   AF-A0AAQ4DTS7-F1
#
_cell.length_a   1.000
_cell.length_b   1.000
_cell.length_c   1.000
_cell.angle_alpha   90.00
_cell.angle_beta   90.00
_cell.angle_gamma   90.00
#
_symmetry.space_group_name_H-M   'P 1'
#
loop_
_entity.id
_entity.type
_entity.pdbx_description
1 polymer ?
#
loop_
_entity_poly.entity_id
_entity_poly.type
_entity_poly.pdbx_seq_one_letter_code
_entity_poly.pdbx_strand_id
1 'polypeptide(L)'
;MLRKVGVQMINATEMSAQEAAWILLNFGMSQTSTDVIFVNTVWPEERVRSRKTARQMDAEQLELNSTDIWHKTSVEKYGERSPDMEHLTFADFMTDYSLSRGTKRGKTAILRCRDYDINDVVNCKRKHVMLYLPFRKENYFLDGNGFDQIFNDNKERIMEAKAKYNSGVTKAELLQYIRDINTRQDIVPLTDATTDAIQEDDDQRRTGCATLVEENDNRDTVPESTVTSIVVAA
;
A
#
# COMPACT_ATOMS: atom_id res chain seq x y z
N MET A 1 -2.64 28.46 -2.42
CA MET A 1 -1.97 28.12 -3.70
C MET A 1 -2.45 26.78 -4.25
N LEU A 2 -2.32 25.67 -3.49
CA LEU A 2 -2.72 24.31 -3.90
C LEU A 2 -4.16 24.17 -4.42
N ARG A 3 -5.14 24.84 -3.80
CA ARG A 3 -6.54 24.78 -4.26
C ARG A 3 -6.73 25.36 -5.67
N LYS A 4 -6.02 26.43 -6.03
CA LYS A 4 -6.14 27.06 -7.35
C LYS A 4 -5.54 26.16 -8.43
N VAL A 5 -4.39 25.57 -8.14
CA VAL A 5 -3.72 24.60 -9.03
C VAL A 5 -4.58 23.36 -9.21
N GLY A 6 -5.16 22.83 -8.13
CA GLY A 6 -6.05 21.66 -8.19
C GLY A 6 -7.30 21.88 -9.05
N VAL A 7 -7.95 23.06 -8.94
CA VAL A 7 -9.12 23.40 -9.76
C VAL A 7 -8.74 23.55 -11.24
N GLN A 8 -7.60 24.18 -11.54
CA GLN A 8 -7.12 24.28 -12.93
C GLN A 8 -6.81 22.92 -13.54
N MET A 9 -6.22 22.02 -12.75
CA MET A 9 -5.89 20.67 -13.21
C MET A 9 -7.15 19.82 -13.48
N ILE A 10 -8.13 19.84 -12.58
CA ILE A 10 -9.41 19.13 -12.77
C ILE A 10 -10.15 19.63 -14.01
N ASN A 11 -10.13 20.93 -14.28
CA ASN A 11 -10.78 21.51 -15.46
C ASN A 11 -10.04 21.23 -16.78
N ALA A 12 -8.74 20.91 -16.72
CA ALA A 12 -7.93 20.60 -17.90
C ALA A 12 -7.94 19.11 -18.25
N THR A 13 -8.30 18.24 -17.30
CA THR A 13 -8.40 16.79 -17.52
C THR A 13 -9.80 16.42 -18.00
N GLU A 14 -9.89 15.71 -19.12
CA GLU A 14 -11.12 14.99 -19.47
C GLU A 14 -11.40 13.93 -18.41
N MET A 15 -12.65 13.90 -17.96
CA MET A 15 -13.09 13.10 -16.82
C MET A 15 -14.45 12.51 -17.13
N SER A 16 -14.69 11.27 -16.68
CA SER A 16 -16.00 10.65 -16.85
C SER A 16 -17.07 11.42 -16.07
N ALA A 17 -18.33 11.37 -16.53
CA ALA A 17 -19.44 12.00 -15.83
C ALA A 17 -19.58 11.51 -14.37
N GLN A 18 -19.20 10.26 -14.10
CA GLN A 18 -19.24 9.64 -12.77
C GLN A 18 -18.20 10.27 -11.83
N GLU A 19 -16.96 10.46 -12.29
CA GLU A 19 -15.89 11.11 -11.53
C GLU A 19 -16.17 12.61 -11.32
N ALA A 20 -16.71 13.30 -12.32
CA ALA A 20 -17.07 14.71 -12.22
C ALA A 20 -18.19 14.93 -11.18
N ALA A 21 -19.23 14.10 -11.21
CA ALA A 21 -20.29 14.11 -10.21
C ALA A 21 -19.73 13.81 -8.80
N TRP A 22 -18.79 12.88 -8.69
CA TRP A 22 -18.14 12.54 -7.42
C TRP A 22 -17.41 13.73 -6.79
N ILE A 23 -16.61 14.45 -7.60
CA ILE A 23 -15.88 15.65 -7.16
C ILE A 23 -16.84 16.79 -6.82
N LEU A 24 -17.86 17.03 -7.65
CA LEU A 24 -18.84 18.11 -7.45
C LEU A 24 -19.68 17.91 -6.18
N LEU A 25 -20.06 16.67 -5.89
CA LEU A 25 -20.87 16.32 -4.72
C LEU A 25 -20.02 16.17 -3.44
N ASN A 26 -18.69 16.31 -3.56
CA ASN A 26 -17.73 16.13 -2.47
C ASN A 26 -17.93 14.80 -1.73
N PHE A 27 -18.25 13.74 -2.49
CA PHE A 27 -18.31 12.41 -1.91
C PHE A 27 -16.93 12.04 -1.39
N GLY A 28 -16.85 11.68 -0.11
CA GLY A 28 -15.59 11.19 0.45
C GLY A 28 -15.21 9.93 -0.31
N MET A 29 -13.99 9.89 -0.87
CA MET A 29 -13.44 8.69 -1.51
C MET A 29 -13.75 7.47 -0.64
N SER A 30 -14.18 6.37 -1.29
CA SER A 30 -14.58 5.13 -0.62
C SER A 30 -13.63 4.83 0.55
N GLN A 31 -14.15 4.93 1.78
CA GLN A 31 -13.37 4.55 2.94
C GLN A 31 -13.26 3.04 2.90
N THR A 32 -12.04 2.53 2.70
CA THR A 32 -11.79 1.10 2.76
C THR A 32 -12.22 0.60 4.14
N SER A 33 -12.93 -0.53 4.17
CA SER A 33 -13.44 -1.12 5.42
C SER A 33 -12.33 -1.59 6.38
N THR A 34 -11.09 -1.65 5.88
CA THR A 34 -9.91 -2.16 6.56
C THR A 34 -8.73 -1.20 6.41
N ASP A 35 -8.07 -0.92 7.53
CA ASP A 35 -6.84 -0.12 7.59
C ASP A 35 -5.65 -0.95 7.07
N VAL A 36 -4.69 -0.30 6.41
CA VAL A 36 -3.50 -0.97 5.85
C VAL A 36 -2.26 -0.39 6.52
N ILE A 37 -1.47 -1.26 7.15
CA ILE A 37 -0.27 -0.85 7.89
C ILE A 37 0.96 -1.39 7.19
N PHE A 38 1.84 -0.49 6.79
CA PHE A 38 3.15 -0.85 6.25
C PHE A 38 4.20 -0.95 7.36
N VAL A 39 4.88 -2.09 7.42
CA VAL A 39 5.98 -2.36 8.33
C VAL A 39 7.30 -2.35 7.57
N ASN A 40 8.20 -1.47 7.96
CA ASN A 40 9.52 -1.38 7.35
C ASN A 40 10.46 -2.47 7.93
N THR A 41 10.66 -3.54 7.15
CA THR A 41 11.49 -4.69 7.53
C THR A 41 12.94 -4.59 7.06
N VAL A 42 13.42 -3.43 6.59
CA VAL A 42 14.84 -3.23 6.25
C VAL A 42 15.76 -3.37 7.46
N TRP A 43 17.06 -3.49 7.23
CA TRP A 43 18.07 -3.52 8.29
C TRP A 43 17.97 -2.27 9.18
N PRO A 44 18.29 -2.37 10.48
CA PRO A 44 18.20 -1.23 11.40
C PRO A 44 18.95 0.01 10.93
N GLU A 45 20.11 -0.19 10.30
CA GLU A 45 21.00 0.88 9.80
C GLU A 45 20.43 1.61 8.59
N GLU A 46 19.64 0.91 7.76
CA GLU A 46 19.02 1.45 6.55
C GLU A 46 17.65 2.08 6.82
N ARG A 47 17.14 1.95 8.06
CA ARG A 47 15.76 2.31 8.38
C ARG A 47 15.62 3.83 8.55
N VAL A 48 14.83 4.44 7.67
CA VAL A 48 14.51 5.87 7.75
C VAL A 48 13.70 6.16 9.02
N ARG A 49 14.08 7.24 9.73
CA ARG A 49 13.38 7.76 10.90
C ARG A 49 12.78 9.13 10.60
N SER A 50 11.66 9.44 11.24
CA SER A 50 11.05 10.77 11.15
C SER A 50 11.57 11.66 12.27
N ARG A 51 11.98 12.88 11.94
CA ARG A 51 12.40 13.88 12.92
C ARG A 51 11.17 14.43 13.66
N LYS A 52 11.32 14.68 14.96
CA LYS A 52 10.32 15.38 15.78
C LYS A 52 10.11 16.80 15.27
N THR A 53 8.90 17.31 15.39
CA THR A 53 8.61 18.72 15.06
C THR A 53 9.26 19.65 16.08
N ALA A 54 9.62 20.88 15.68
CA ALA A 54 10.19 21.88 16.59
C ALA A 54 9.32 22.08 17.84
N ARG A 55 8.01 22.24 17.64
CA ARG A 55 7.03 22.38 18.72
C ARG A 55 7.04 21.22 19.72
N GLN A 56 7.24 19.98 19.26
CA GLN A 56 7.35 18.82 20.15
C GLN A 56 8.65 18.82 20.94
N MET A 57 9.77 19.16 20.29
CA MET A 57 11.08 19.28 20.95
C MET A 57 11.09 20.40 22.00
N ASP A 58 10.44 21.53 21.71
CA ASP A 58 10.27 22.65 22.64
C ASP A 58 9.39 22.25 23.84
N ALA A 59 8.32 21.49 23.59
CA ALA A 59 7.44 20.98 24.65
C ALA A 59 8.13 19.95 25.55
N GLU A 60 9.00 19.12 24.98
CA GLU A 60 9.85 18.17 25.71
C GLU A 60 11.06 18.84 26.38
N GLN A 61 11.25 20.15 26.18
CA GLN A 61 12.37 20.95 26.71
C GLN A 61 13.75 20.33 26.38
N LEU A 62 13.89 19.82 25.16
CA LEU A 62 15.14 19.22 24.72
C LEU A 62 16.24 20.27 24.62
N GLU A 63 17.43 19.93 25.11
CA GLU A 63 18.62 20.76 24.93
C GLU A 63 18.97 20.91 23.45
N LEU A 64 19.62 22.04 23.10
CA LEU A 64 20.01 22.35 21.72
C LEU A 64 20.89 21.26 21.06
N ASN A 65 21.65 20.52 21.88
CA ASN A 65 22.56 19.45 21.45
C ASN A 65 22.01 18.03 21.75
N SER A 66 20.73 17.90 22.12
CA SER A 66 20.14 16.59 22.38
C SER A 66 20.11 15.75 21.10
N THR A 67 20.43 14.46 21.24
CA THR A 67 20.36 13.48 20.13
C THR A 67 18.94 12.90 19.97
N ASP A 68 18.02 13.18 20.89
CA ASP A 68 16.63 12.70 20.89
C ASP A 68 15.69 13.53 19.98
N ILE A 69 16.19 13.88 18.79
CA ILE A 69 15.45 14.64 17.78
C ILE A 69 14.56 13.74 16.91
N TRP A 70 14.58 12.43 17.11
CA TRP A 70 13.94 11.44 16.26
C TRP A 70 12.73 10.80 16.93
N HIS A 71 11.67 10.53 16.17
CA HIS A 71 10.57 9.72 16.66
C HIS A 71 10.99 8.26 16.79
N LYS A 72 10.45 7.59 17.83
CA LYS A 72 10.59 6.15 18.01
C LYS A 72 9.98 5.39 16.84
N THR A 73 10.73 4.41 16.34
CA THR A 73 10.32 3.50 15.28
C THR A 73 9.26 2.52 15.80
N SER A 74 8.45 1.95 14.91
CA SER A 74 7.48 0.90 15.27
C SER A 74 8.11 -0.29 16.02
N VAL A 75 9.34 -0.68 15.64
CA VAL A 75 10.11 -1.74 16.30
C VAL A 75 10.51 -1.35 17.73
N GLU A 76 10.95 -0.11 17.94
CA GLU A 76 11.32 0.40 19.27
C GLU A 76 10.08 0.45 20.18
N LYS A 77 8.95 0.95 19.66
CA LYS A 77 7.66 0.94 20.37
C LYS A 77 7.22 -0.48 20.75
N TYR A 78 7.43 -1.45 19.88
CA TYR A 78 7.15 -2.84 20.16
C TYR A 78 8.08 -3.42 21.24
N GLY A 79 9.35 -3.02 21.29
CA GLY A 79 10.28 -3.39 22.36
C GLY A 79 9.85 -2.87 23.73
N GLU A 80 9.25 -1.69 23.78
CA GLU A 80 8.75 -1.00 24.98
C GLU A 80 7.35 -1.45 25.44
N ARG A 81 6.76 -2.49 24.82
CA ARG A 81 5.41 -2.98 25.18
C ARG A 81 5.32 -3.47 26.64
N SER A 82 4.12 -3.47 27.23
CA SER A 82 3.87 -4.03 28.58
C SER A 82 4.36 -5.49 28.68
N PRO A 83 4.83 -5.97 29.86
CA PRO A 83 5.16 -7.37 30.08
C PRO A 83 4.04 -8.34 29.70
N ASP A 84 2.77 -7.94 29.90
CA ASP A 84 1.60 -8.78 29.60
C ASP A 84 1.48 -9.13 28.10
N MET A 85 2.12 -8.34 27.23
CA MET A 85 2.08 -8.47 25.77
C MET A 85 3.32 -9.16 25.19
N GLU A 86 4.10 -9.86 26.00
CA GLU A 86 5.35 -10.49 25.56
C GLU A 86 5.14 -11.60 24.51
N HIS A 87 4.02 -12.32 24.62
CA HIS A 87 3.63 -13.41 23.74
C HIS A 87 3.24 -12.96 22.31
N LEU A 88 2.89 -11.68 22.13
CA LEU A 88 2.47 -11.16 20.84
C LEU A 88 3.66 -11.10 19.88
N THR A 89 3.43 -11.47 18.63
CA THR A 89 4.39 -11.27 17.55
C THR A 89 4.42 -9.80 17.13
N PHE A 90 5.45 -9.40 16.40
CA PHE A 90 5.51 -8.04 15.87
C PHE A 90 4.39 -7.78 14.86
N ALA A 91 4.04 -8.79 14.05
CA ALA A 91 2.90 -8.75 13.15
C ALA A 91 1.56 -8.53 13.90
N ASP A 92 1.31 -9.29 14.97
CA ASP A 92 0.08 -9.15 15.78
C ASP A 92 0.00 -7.76 16.41
N PHE A 93 1.10 -7.30 17.01
CA PHE A 93 1.15 -5.98 17.64
C PHE A 93 0.83 -4.87 16.64
N MET A 94 1.44 -4.92 15.45
CA MET A 94 1.23 -3.91 14.42
C MET A 94 -0.19 -3.90 13.87
N THR A 95 -0.80 -5.08 13.73
CA THR A 95 -2.13 -5.21 13.10
C THR A 95 -3.28 -4.98 14.06
N ASP A 96 -3.14 -5.38 15.33
CA ASP A 96 -4.20 -5.29 16.33
C ASP A 96 -4.11 -4.05 17.21
N TYR A 97 -2.97 -3.36 17.28
CA TYR A 97 -2.80 -2.20 18.17
C TYR A 97 -2.54 -0.90 17.42
N SER A 98 -3.01 0.20 17.99
CA SER A 98 -2.72 1.54 17.49
C SER A 98 -1.43 2.06 18.10
N LEU A 99 -0.40 2.33 17.27
CA LEU A 99 0.87 2.89 17.72
C LEU A 99 0.79 4.31 18.31
N SER A 100 -0.33 5.01 18.12
CA SER A 100 -0.56 6.35 18.65
C SER A 100 -1.29 6.34 19.98
N ARG A 101 -2.25 5.41 20.15
CA ARG A 101 -3.10 5.33 21.36
C ARG A 101 -2.70 4.22 22.32
N GLY A 102 -1.87 3.27 21.89
CA GLY A 102 -1.52 2.07 22.66
C GLY A 102 -2.70 1.13 22.91
N THR A 103 -3.86 1.39 22.31
CA THR A 103 -5.08 0.61 22.50
C THR A 103 -5.28 -0.40 21.38
N LYS A 104 -5.98 -1.49 21.70
CA LYS A 104 -6.42 -2.47 20.71
C LYS A 104 -7.42 -1.84 19.75
N ARG A 105 -7.25 -2.12 18.46
CA ARG A 105 -8.12 -1.70 17.37
C ARG A 105 -9.41 -2.52 17.41
N GLY A 106 -10.51 -1.92 16.94
CA GLY A 106 -11.77 -2.65 16.77
C GLY A 106 -11.75 -3.64 15.59
N LYS A 107 -10.92 -3.36 14.58
CA LYS A 107 -10.68 -4.23 13.41
C LYS A 107 -9.18 -4.38 13.18
N THR A 108 -8.74 -5.60 12.92
CA THR A 108 -7.36 -5.92 12.57
C THR A 108 -7.00 -5.28 11.22
N ALA A 109 -5.86 -4.61 11.18
CA ALA A 109 -5.35 -4.00 9.95
C ALA A 109 -4.66 -5.02 9.05
N ILE A 110 -4.63 -4.76 7.74
CA ILE A 110 -3.87 -5.56 6.78
C ILE A 110 -2.38 -5.25 6.95
N LEU A 111 -1.59 -6.28 7.21
CA LEU A 111 -0.14 -6.19 7.29
C LEU A 111 0.46 -6.11 5.88
N ARG A 112 1.19 -5.03 5.59
CA ARG A 112 2.08 -4.93 4.43
C ARG A 112 3.52 -4.72 4.89
N CYS A 113 4.45 -5.19 4.09
CA CYS A 113 5.89 -5.07 4.37
C CYS A 113 6.66 -5.05 3.05
N ARG A 114 7.96 -4.76 3.10
CA ARG A 114 8.81 -4.81 1.90
C ARG A 114 8.78 -6.22 1.32
N ASP A 115 8.57 -6.31 0.01
CA ASP A 115 8.76 -7.53 -0.75
C ASP A 115 10.23 -7.69 -1.10
N TYR A 116 10.76 -8.87 -0.80
CA TYR A 116 12.10 -9.26 -1.17
C TYR A 116 11.99 -10.27 -2.31
N ASP A 117 12.98 -10.27 -3.19
CA ASP A 117 13.10 -11.29 -4.22
C ASP A 117 13.19 -12.68 -3.56
N ILE A 118 12.60 -13.70 -4.20
CA ILE A 118 12.66 -15.08 -3.70
C ILE A 118 14.10 -15.60 -3.60
N ASN A 119 15.02 -15.05 -4.40
CA ASN A 119 16.44 -15.35 -4.39
C ASN A 119 17.16 -14.70 -3.19
N ASP A 120 16.59 -13.65 -2.59
CA ASP A 120 17.11 -13.01 -1.38
C ASP A 120 16.65 -13.77 -0.13
N VAL A 121 17.17 -14.99 0.00
CA VAL A 121 16.82 -15.91 1.09
C VAL A 121 17.18 -15.31 2.45
N VAL A 122 18.24 -14.52 2.53
CA VAL A 122 18.72 -13.89 3.77
C VAL A 122 17.68 -12.91 4.29
N ASN A 123 17.28 -11.92 3.48
CA ASN A 123 16.28 -10.96 3.91
C ASN A 123 14.90 -11.59 4.07
N CYS A 124 14.57 -12.61 3.26
CA CYS A 124 13.37 -13.38 3.46
C CYS A 124 13.34 -14.03 4.84
N LYS A 125 14.34 -14.83 5.22
CA LYS A 125 14.40 -15.49 6.53
C LYS A 125 14.35 -14.48 7.67
N ARG A 126 15.16 -13.42 7.60
CA ARG A 126 15.19 -12.33 8.59
C ARG A 126 13.82 -11.67 8.77
N LYS A 127 13.16 -11.31 7.66
CA LYS A 127 11.80 -10.75 7.67
C LYS A 127 10.81 -11.68 8.39
N HIS A 128 10.89 -12.98 8.15
CA HIS A 128 9.96 -13.93 8.77
C HIS A 128 10.22 -14.08 10.28
N VAL A 129 11.49 -14.17 10.69
CA VAL A 129 11.87 -14.18 12.12
C VAL A 129 11.39 -12.91 12.81
N MET A 130 11.62 -11.74 12.19
CA MET A 130 11.20 -10.45 12.72
C MET A 130 9.67 -10.34 12.82
N LEU A 131 8.89 -10.78 11.84
CA LEU A 131 7.44 -10.57 11.87
C LEU A 131 6.70 -11.57 12.77
N TYR A 132 7.11 -12.84 12.74
CA TYR A 132 6.29 -13.95 13.23
C TYR A 132 6.81 -14.62 14.51
N LEU A 133 7.94 -14.16 15.04
CA LEU A 133 8.42 -14.59 16.35
C LEU A 133 8.38 -13.43 17.35
N PRO A 134 8.03 -13.69 18.62
CA PRO A 134 8.10 -12.69 19.66
C PRO A 134 9.56 -12.37 19.99
N PHE A 135 9.89 -11.08 20.07
CA PHE A 135 11.21 -10.59 20.46
C PHE A 135 11.08 -9.26 21.20
N ARG A 136 12.11 -8.90 21.97
CA ARG A 136 12.18 -7.59 22.66
C ARG A 136 13.14 -6.62 21.99
N LYS A 137 14.31 -7.11 21.61
CA LYS A 137 15.35 -6.32 20.92
C LYS A 137 15.72 -7.00 19.62
N GLU A 138 15.80 -6.22 18.55
CA GLU A 138 16.10 -6.72 17.20
C GLU A 138 17.51 -7.34 17.15
N ASN A 139 18.49 -6.72 17.82
CA ASN A 139 19.89 -7.13 17.82
C ASN A 139 20.10 -8.61 18.21
N TYR A 140 19.25 -9.14 19.10
CA TYR A 140 19.37 -10.50 19.61
C TYR A 140 19.45 -11.58 18.51
N PHE A 141 18.71 -11.39 17.42
CA PHE A 141 18.72 -12.34 16.29
C PHE A 141 19.49 -11.81 15.07
N LEU A 142 19.91 -10.54 15.07
CA LEU A 142 20.73 -9.98 14.00
C LEU A 142 22.21 -10.27 14.20
N ASP A 143 22.66 -10.37 15.45
CA ASP A 143 24.06 -10.64 15.78
C ASP A 143 24.48 -12.04 15.29
N GLY A 144 25.58 -12.12 14.55
CA GLY A 144 26.19 -13.38 14.12
C GLY A 144 25.33 -14.26 13.18
N ASN A 145 24.36 -13.68 12.45
CA ASN A 145 23.40 -14.41 11.61
C ASN A 145 22.52 -15.42 12.39
N GLY A 146 22.26 -15.16 13.68
CA GLY A 146 21.40 -16.02 14.51
C GLY A 146 20.00 -16.24 13.94
N PHE A 147 19.49 -15.30 13.13
CA PHE A 147 18.20 -15.43 12.45
C PHE A 147 18.12 -16.67 11.54
N ASP A 148 19.21 -17.17 10.96
CA ASP A 148 19.15 -18.33 10.07
C ASP A 148 18.80 -19.60 10.86
N GLN A 149 19.51 -19.82 11.98
CA GLN A 149 19.25 -20.94 12.88
C GLN A 149 17.87 -20.82 13.52
N ILE A 150 17.52 -19.64 14.05
CA ILE A 150 16.19 -19.38 14.64
C ILE A 150 15.09 -19.65 13.62
N PHE A 151 15.27 -19.24 12.36
CA PHE A 151 14.31 -19.50 11.30
C PHE A 151 14.15 -21.00 11.05
N ASN A 152 15.26 -21.74 10.94
CA ASN A 152 15.22 -23.18 10.67
C ASN A 152 14.55 -23.94 11.83
N ASP A 153 14.89 -23.59 13.08
CA ASP A 153 14.33 -24.19 14.29
C ASP A 153 12.83 -23.92 14.47
N ASN A 154 12.34 -22.77 13.98
CA ASN A 154 10.95 -22.32 14.15
C ASN A 154 10.16 -22.30 12.85
N LYS A 155 10.64 -22.97 11.80
CA LYS A 155 10.10 -22.85 10.44
C LYS A 155 8.61 -23.15 10.37
N GLU A 156 8.16 -24.21 11.02
CA GLU A 156 6.74 -24.62 11.01
C GLU A 156 5.85 -23.56 11.66
N ARG A 157 6.23 -23.10 12.86
CA ARG A 157 5.53 -22.05 13.61
C ARG A 157 5.44 -20.75 12.83
N ILE A 158 6.53 -20.36 12.17
CA ILE A 158 6.58 -19.14 11.35
C ILE A 158 5.61 -19.26 10.16
N MET A 159 5.57 -20.42 9.50
CA MET A 159 4.69 -20.63 8.34
C MET A 159 3.22 -20.66 8.73
N GLU A 160 2.88 -21.24 9.87
CA GLU A 160 1.54 -21.21 10.45
C GLU A 160 1.11 -19.77 10.78
N ALA A 161 1.96 -19.02 11.50
CA ALA A 161 1.68 -17.62 11.85
C ALA A 161 1.53 -16.74 10.59
N LYS A 162 2.34 -16.99 9.54
CA LYS A 162 2.23 -16.32 8.25
C LYS A 162 0.91 -16.62 7.54
N ALA A 163 0.40 -17.85 7.65
CA ALA A 163 -0.85 -18.25 7.00
C ALA A 163 -2.03 -17.39 7.47
N LYS A 164 -2.04 -16.94 8.74
CA LYS A 164 -3.04 -16.00 9.29
C LYS A 164 -3.15 -14.69 8.49
N TYR A 165 -2.04 -14.18 7.97
CA TYR A 165 -2.01 -12.91 7.23
C TYR A 165 -2.14 -13.09 5.71
N ASN A 166 -1.89 -14.31 5.24
CA ASN A 166 -2.02 -14.68 3.83
C ASN A 166 -3.39 -15.30 3.51
N SER A 167 -4.30 -15.43 4.48
CA SER A 167 -5.65 -15.96 4.27
C SER A 167 -6.60 -15.01 3.52
N GLY A 168 -6.08 -13.90 2.98
CA GLY A 168 -6.81 -13.06 2.04
C GLY A 168 -6.94 -13.77 0.71
N VAL A 169 -8.14 -13.71 0.13
CA VAL A 169 -8.59 -14.37 -1.11
C VAL A 169 -7.40 -14.67 -2.04
N THR A 170 -7.13 -15.97 -2.19
CA THR A 170 -6.04 -16.48 -3.01
C THR A 170 -6.18 -15.91 -4.43
N LYS A 171 -5.09 -15.61 -5.14
CA LYS A 171 -5.16 -15.16 -6.54
C LYS A 171 -6.09 -16.05 -7.38
N ALA A 172 -6.07 -17.36 -7.12
CA ALA A 172 -6.96 -18.33 -7.76
C ALA A 172 -8.45 -18.09 -7.44
N GLU A 173 -8.80 -17.80 -6.19
CA GLU A 173 -10.17 -17.52 -5.74
C GLU A 173 -10.67 -16.17 -6.28
N LEU A 174 -9.82 -15.15 -6.35
CA LEU A 174 -10.15 -13.88 -7.01
C LEU A 174 -10.39 -14.07 -8.50
N LEU A 175 -9.53 -14.85 -9.18
CA LEU A 175 -9.68 -15.16 -10.60
C LEU A 175 -10.93 -16.01 -10.88
N GLN A 176 -11.34 -16.85 -9.93
CA GLN A 176 -12.57 -17.60 -10.04
C GLN A 176 -13.78 -16.68 -9.85
N TYR A 177 -13.75 -15.81 -8.83
CA TYR A 177 -14.80 -14.82 -8.61
C TYR A 177 -14.99 -13.87 -9.80
N ILE A 178 -13.90 -13.39 -10.42
CA ILE A 178 -13.96 -12.56 -11.63
C ILE A 178 -14.56 -13.34 -12.80
N ARG A 179 -14.18 -14.62 -12.97
CA ARG A 179 -14.78 -15.50 -13.99
C ARG A 179 -16.28 -15.71 -13.76
N ASP A 180 -16.68 -15.90 -12.51
CA ASP A 180 -18.07 -16.11 -12.12
C ASP A 180 -18.92 -14.82 -12.30
N ILE A 181 -18.32 -13.62 -12.12
CA ILE A 181 -18.98 -12.35 -12.45
C ILE A 181 -19.13 -12.20 -13.96
N ASN A 182 -18.07 -12.45 -14.73
CA ASN A 182 -18.08 -12.30 -16.18
C ASN A 182 -19.01 -13.31 -16.88
N THR A 183 -19.33 -14.43 -16.24
CA THR A 183 -20.32 -15.40 -16.73
C THR A 183 -21.75 -15.09 -16.30
N ARG A 184 -21.95 -14.25 -15.26
CA ARG A 184 -23.27 -13.76 -14.82
C ARG A 184 -23.70 -12.49 -15.53
N GLN A 185 -22.74 -11.68 -15.98
CA GLN A 185 -22.98 -10.64 -16.96
C GLN A 185 -23.01 -11.30 -18.34
N ASP A 186 -24.18 -11.78 -18.76
CA ASP A 186 -24.46 -11.98 -20.18
C ASP A 186 -24.36 -10.60 -20.86
N ILE A 187 -23.14 -10.20 -21.21
CA ILE A 187 -22.93 -9.20 -22.25
C ILE A 187 -23.48 -9.87 -23.51
N VAL A 188 -24.73 -9.54 -23.85
CA VAL A 188 -25.31 -9.84 -25.15
C VAL A 188 -24.28 -9.39 -26.19
N PRO A 189 -23.80 -10.29 -27.08
CA PRO A 189 -22.83 -9.88 -28.10
C PRO A 189 -23.48 -8.75 -28.89
N LEU A 190 -22.83 -7.58 -28.93
CA LEU A 190 -23.22 -6.51 -29.81
C LEU A 190 -23.12 -7.09 -31.24
N THR A 191 -24.26 -7.34 -31.88
CA THR A 191 -24.28 -7.77 -33.26
C THR A 191 -23.82 -6.61 -34.13
N ASP A 192 -23.13 -6.93 -35.22
CA ASP A 192 -22.44 -5.99 -36.14
C ASP A 192 -23.33 -4.83 -36.63
N ALA A 193 -24.65 -4.95 -36.55
CA ALA A 193 -25.61 -3.90 -36.90
C ALA A 193 -25.56 -2.64 -35.99
N THR A 194 -24.97 -2.73 -34.80
CA THR A 194 -24.88 -1.59 -33.86
C THR A 194 -23.64 -0.74 -34.08
N THR A 195 -22.61 -1.29 -34.72
CA THR A 195 -21.34 -0.61 -35.02
C THR A 195 -21.52 0.40 -36.15
N ASP A 196 -22.34 0.07 -37.15
CA ASP A 196 -22.63 0.97 -38.27
C ASP A 196 -23.40 2.24 -37.85
N ALA A 197 -24.24 2.14 -36.80
CA ALA A 197 -24.98 3.29 -36.29
C ALA A 197 -24.14 4.27 -35.46
N ILE A 198 -23.00 3.81 -34.92
CA ILE A 198 -22.07 4.65 -34.14
C ILE A 198 -21.06 5.33 -35.07
N GLN A 199 -20.68 4.66 -36.17
CA GLN A 199 -19.73 5.19 -37.14
C GLN A 199 -20.25 6.44 -37.87
N GLU A 200 -21.55 6.53 -38.17
CA GLU A 200 -22.13 7.68 -38.88
C GLU A 200 -22.19 8.97 -38.04
N ASP A 201 -22.27 8.88 -36.71
CA ASP A 201 -22.35 10.06 -35.82
C ASP A 201 -20.98 10.67 -35.51
N ASP A 202 -19.90 9.86 -35.56
CA ASP A 202 -18.53 10.33 -35.32
C ASP A 202 -17.88 11.00 -36.55
N ASP A 203 -18.21 10.55 -37.77
CA ASP A 203 -17.68 11.16 -39.00
C ASP A 203 -18.24 12.58 -39.26
N GLN A 204 -19.44 12.88 -38.75
CA GLN A 204 -20.02 14.23 -38.82
C GLN A 204 -19.39 15.23 -37.83
N ARG A 205 -18.78 14.76 -36.74
CA ARG A 205 -18.09 15.63 -35.77
C ARG A 205 -16.65 15.96 -36.15
N ARG A 206 -16.04 15.21 -37.07
CA ARG A 206 -14.62 15.34 -37.44
C ARG A 206 -14.32 16.38 -38.51
N THR A 207 -15.33 16.92 -39.19
CA THR A 207 -15.15 17.91 -40.29
C THR A 207 -14.98 19.36 -39.83
N GLY A 208 -14.91 19.62 -38.52
CA GLY A 208 -14.94 20.97 -37.95
C GLY A 208 -13.62 21.59 -37.47
N CYS A 209 -12.48 20.89 -37.49
CA CYS A 209 -11.24 21.43 -36.91
C CYS A 209 -10.20 21.77 -37.99
N ALA A 210 -10.00 23.07 -38.19
CA ALA A 210 -9.04 23.64 -39.12
C ALA A 210 -7.58 23.41 -38.69
N THR A 211 -6.77 23.18 -39.70
CA THR A 211 -5.31 22.99 -39.77
C THR A 211 -4.51 24.09 -39.06
N LEU A 212 -3.52 23.74 -38.24
CA LEU A 212 -2.24 24.47 -38.12
C LEU A 212 -1.08 23.52 -37.70
N VAL A 213 -0.27 23.19 -38.72
CA VAL A 213 1.21 23.12 -38.84
C VAL A 213 2.06 22.55 -37.68
N GLU A 214 2.89 21.58 -38.07
CA GLU A 214 3.97 20.91 -37.34
C GLU A 214 5.07 21.85 -36.81
N GLU A 215 5.58 21.58 -35.60
CA GLU A 215 7.02 21.69 -35.32
C GLU A 215 7.48 20.48 -34.50
N ASN A 216 8.48 19.80 -35.05
CA ASN A 216 9.20 18.68 -34.46
C ASN A 216 9.99 19.15 -33.22
N ASP A 217 9.90 18.40 -32.12
CA ASP A 217 11.06 18.28 -31.24
C ASP A 217 11.15 16.90 -30.60
N ASN A 218 12.32 16.32 -30.78
CA ASN A 218 12.73 14.95 -30.49
C ASN A 218 13.07 14.83 -28.99
N ARG A 219 12.52 13.84 -28.27
CA ARG A 219 13.08 13.33 -27.00
C ARG A 219 12.41 12.02 -26.55
N ASP A 220 13.16 10.95 -26.81
CA ASP A 220 13.48 9.80 -25.95
C ASP A 220 12.37 9.05 -25.21
N THR A 221 12.35 7.76 -25.54
CA THR A 221 11.60 6.63 -25.01
C THR A 221 11.79 6.39 -23.51
N VAL A 222 10.69 6.11 -22.81
CA VAL A 222 10.69 5.47 -21.48
C VAL A 222 9.70 4.29 -21.52
N PRO A 223 10.07 3.10 -21.01
CA PRO A 223 9.31 1.86 -21.25
C PRO A 223 8.02 1.78 -20.43
N GLU A 224 6.97 1.27 -21.09
CA GLU A 224 5.71 0.89 -20.46
C GLU A 224 5.92 -0.21 -19.42
N SER A 225 5.70 0.14 -18.15
CA SER A 225 5.23 -0.83 -17.16
C SER A 225 3.84 -0.41 -16.73
N THR A 226 2.86 -0.97 -17.44
CA THR A 226 1.43 -0.73 -17.26
C THR A 226 1.00 -1.11 -15.84
N VAL A 227 0.64 -0.12 -15.03
CA VAL A 227 -0.14 -0.33 -13.80
C VAL A 227 -1.59 -0.49 -14.22
N THR A 228 -2.02 -1.73 -14.47
CA THR A 228 -3.45 -2.01 -14.70
C THR A 228 -4.18 -1.99 -13.36
N SER A 229 -4.81 -0.85 -13.05
CA SER A 229 -5.81 -0.76 -11.99
C SER A 229 -7.17 -1.04 -12.61
N ILE A 230 -7.82 -2.14 -12.20
CA ILE A 230 -9.22 -2.40 -12.56
C ILE A 230 -10.09 -1.92 -11.40
N VAL A 231 -10.91 -0.91 -11.67
CA VAL A 231 -12.01 -0.50 -10.80
C VAL A 231 -13.20 -1.42 -11.10
N VAL A 232 -13.65 -2.18 -10.09
CA VAL A 232 -14.94 -2.87 -10.14
C VAL A 232 -15.92 -2.04 -9.33
N ALA A 233 -16.85 -1.38 -10.02
CA ALA A 233 -18.07 -0.84 -9.41
C ALA A 233 -19.02 -2.01 -9.11
N ALA A 234 -19.73 -1.90 -7.98
CA ALA A 234 -20.59 -2.93 -7.40
C ALA A 234 -21.74 -3.38 -8.32
#